data_AF-A0A6A4Y2V3-F1
#
_entry.id   AF-A0A6A4Y2V3-F1
#
_cell.length_a   1.000
_cell.length_b   1.000
_cell.length_c   1.000
_cell.angle_alpha   90.00
_cell.angle_beta   90.00
_cell.angle_gamma   90.00
#
_symmetry.space_group_name_H-M   'P 1'
#
loop_
_entity.id
_entity.type
_entity.pdbx_description
1 polymer ?
#
loop_
_entity_poly.entity_id
_entity_poly.type
_entity_poly.pdbx_seq_one_letter_code
_entity_poly.pdbx_strand_id
1 'polypeptide(L)'
;MPSPFPQGPRRPLDTSIDLAYVLRRKDPFRAGRQARYDMKAFVSALAPLNEAVVNEFVLLCARESHVKTKVTALLEYRFDPQEGTFAELAVPLLSVLTSSALAHSPYASDVRSLYRLVYSCPLFLKRVLDCLEEYPNPPAATDVASLLLVLAKKLPTQVPQDDDFYDAVCRCREWSRRVAAAPADQATLDEVVALCLETVPSRRSVVTSLSSAMLDYVVDTMNDSHRFRSTVFDEDNGFGRGPRHDNDAERIEEIQVLPTDDEMRCAETPFLPLRPPPTAGFDAHVAFHFRLMREDILAQMRRGLQWWLHPATDRTVSTAKHVVDGVPRLHVATGVSMSKLHGSIHKGLLFQLTVPQPWTGKSKGQLKILWERDARYSIGSLVCLATQVQMRSVKQTAKDDADAPFPRRAPMACDRLVFATVAARDPALLVANSATFAISVKLIKPHETIDVVRAMNQGLNVLLEVRNLFFTGYEPILRALQRREALSPRLASCLYGGDQ
;
A
#
# COMPACT_ATOMS: atom_id res chain seq x y z
N MET A 1 25.06 9.97 -24.14
CA MET A 1 25.78 10.13 -22.85
C MET A 1 26.33 8.76 -22.45
N PRO A 2 27.65 8.52 -22.48
CA PRO A 2 28.21 7.25 -22.02
C PRO A 2 28.17 7.16 -20.49
N SER A 3 27.90 5.95 -19.98
CA SER A 3 27.71 5.63 -18.55
C SER A 3 28.99 5.85 -17.72
N PRO A 4 28.92 6.43 -16.50
CA PRO A 4 30.08 6.84 -15.71
C PRO A 4 30.48 5.79 -14.65
N PHE A 5 30.59 4.51 -15.01
CA PHE A 5 31.11 3.48 -14.10
C PHE A 5 32.39 2.85 -14.66
N PRO A 6 33.49 2.80 -13.88
CA PRO A 6 34.72 2.16 -14.31
C PRO A 6 34.49 0.64 -14.47
N GLN A 7 34.66 0.12 -15.70
CA GLN A 7 34.66 -1.31 -15.95
C GLN A 7 35.94 -1.90 -15.35
N GLY A 8 35.80 -2.69 -14.29
CA GLY A 8 36.91 -3.48 -13.75
C GLY A 8 37.51 -4.44 -14.79
N PRO A 9 38.67 -5.05 -14.50
CA PRO A 9 39.37 -5.93 -15.45
C PRO A 9 38.44 -7.06 -15.95
N ARG A 10 38.30 -7.15 -17.27
CA ARG A 10 37.43 -8.14 -17.95
C ARG A 10 38.02 -9.55 -17.79
N ARG A 11 37.26 -10.47 -17.23
CA ARG A 11 37.68 -11.86 -16.99
C ARG A 11 37.64 -12.69 -18.30
N PRO A 12 38.63 -13.55 -18.59
CA PRO A 12 38.71 -14.32 -19.84
C PRO A 12 37.61 -15.40 -19.94
N LEU A 13 37.14 -15.65 -21.16
CA LEU A 13 36.26 -16.79 -21.49
C LEU A 13 37.13 -18.04 -21.66
N ASP A 14 36.63 -19.21 -21.27
CA ASP A 14 37.36 -20.46 -21.46
C ASP A 14 37.10 -21.02 -22.87
N THR A 15 38.08 -20.86 -23.75
CA THR A 15 38.01 -21.33 -25.13
C THR A 15 38.02 -22.85 -25.26
N SER A 16 38.31 -23.60 -24.19
CA SER A 16 38.27 -25.06 -24.17
C SER A 16 36.86 -25.63 -23.99
N ILE A 17 35.88 -24.80 -23.58
CA ILE A 17 34.48 -25.18 -23.43
C ILE A 17 33.77 -25.06 -24.80
N ASP A 18 33.34 -26.19 -25.34
CA ASP A 18 32.54 -26.24 -26.57
C ASP A 18 31.06 -25.93 -26.26
N LEU A 19 30.71 -24.65 -26.31
CA LEU A 19 29.31 -24.24 -26.23
C LEU A 19 28.59 -24.48 -27.55
N ALA A 20 27.38 -25.01 -27.46
CA ALA A 20 26.50 -25.16 -28.61
C ALA A 20 26.41 -23.85 -29.42
N TYR A 21 26.55 -23.97 -30.75
CA TYR A 21 26.55 -22.83 -31.67
C TYR A 21 25.39 -21.85 -31.44
N VAL A 22 24.22 -22.36 -31.05
CA VAL A 22 23.01 -21.57 -30.78
C VAL A 22 23.20 -20.53 -29.67
N LEU A 23 24.05 -20.82 -28.67
CA LEU A 23 24.37 -19.92 -27.55
C LEU A 23 25.35 -18.80 -27.96
N ARG A 24 26.19 -19.05 -28.97
CA ARG A 24 27.19 -18.10 -29.49
C ARG A 24 26.73 -17.35 -30.74
N ARG A 25 25.64 -17.79 -31.38
CA ARG A 25 25.13 -17.19 -32.62
C ARG A 25 24.77 -15.72 -32.36
N LYS A 26 25.27 -14.81 -33.19
CA LYS A 26 25.02 -13.36 -33.05
C LYS A 26 23.64 -12.93 -33.55
N ASP A 27 23.08 -13.63 -34.53
CA ASP A 27 21.77 -13.29 -35.09
C ASP A 27 20.68 -13.37 -34.01
N PRO A 28 19.71 -12.44 -34.02
CA PRO A 28 18.51 -12.55 -33.18
C PRO A 28 17.69 -13.79 -33.56
N PHE A 29 16.72 -14.14 -32.71
CA PHE A 29 15.73 -15.14 -33.08
C PHE A 29 14.97 -14.69 -34.34
N ARG A 30 14.74 -15.62 -35.27
CA ARG A 30 13.99 -15.32 -36.48
C ARG A 30 12.55 -14.94 -36.12
N ALA A 31 11.92 -14.09 -36.92
CA ALA A 31 10.55 -13.64 -36.65
C ALA A 31 9.49 -14.74 -36.93
N GLY A 32 8.30 -14.59 -36.32
CA GLY A 32 7.15 -15.47 -36.56
C GLY A 32 7.32 -16.87 -35.98
N ARG A 33 6.78 -17.90 -36.65
CA ARG A 33 6.80 -19.29 -36.16
C ARG A 33 8.22 -19.86 -36.00
N GLN A 34 9.20 -19.30 -36.69
CA GLN A 34 10.61 -19.70 -36.60
C GLN A 34 11.27 -19.26 -35.30
N ALA A 35 10.73 -18.21 -34.63
CA ALA A 35 11.20 -17.73 -33.34
C ALA A 35 11.16 -18.85 -32.29
N ARG A 36 10.04 -19.57 -32.24
CA ARG A 36 9.82 -20.68 -31.29
C ARG A 36 10.86 -21.78 -31.44
N TYR A 37 11.22 -22.16 -32.67
CA TYR A 37 12.24 -23.19 -32.92
C TYR A 37 13.63 -22.74 -32.48
N ASP A 38 14.00 -21.48 -32.77
CA ASP A 38 15.29 -20.93 -32.36
C ASP A 38 15.38 -20.79 -30.83
N MET A 39 14.30 -20.33 -30.19
CA MET A 39 14.15 -20.24 -28.73
C MET A 39 14.24 -21.61 -28.07
N LYS A 40 13.53 -22.62 -28.60
CA LYS A 40 13.57 -24.00 -28.09
C LYS A 40 14.98 -24.57 -28.17
N ALA A 41 15.66 -24.40 -29.30
CA ALA A 41 17.05 -24.85 -29.47
C ALA A 41 17.99 -24.14 -28.49
N PHE A 42 17.77 -22.84 -28.24
CA PHE A 42 18.56 -22.04 -27.31
C PHE A 42 18.40 -22.53 -25.87
N VAL A 43 17.17 -22.71 -25.39
CA VAL A 43 16.94 -23.17 -24.02
C VAL A 43 17.32 -24.66 -23.85
N SER A 44 17.08 -25.50 -24.86
CA SER A 44 17.51 -26.91 -24.84
C SER A 44 19.04 -27.05 -24.76
N ALA A 45 19.80 -26.11 -25.35
CA ALA A 45 21.25 -26.08 -25.23
C ALA A 45 21.74 -25.70 -23.81
N LEU A 46 20.89 -25.05 -23.00
CA LEU A 46 21.15 -24.75 -21.59
C LEU A 46 20.67 -25.85 -20.63
N ALA A 47 19.76 -26.71 -21.09
CA ALA A 47 19.14 -27.77 -20.30
C ALA A 47 20.09 -28.86 -19.75
N PRO A 48 21.19 -29.29 -20.42
CA PRO A 48 22.18 -30.12 -19.75
C PRO A 48 22.90 -29.23 -18.73
N LEU A 49 22.45 -29.29 -17.46
CA LEU A 49 22.91 -28.50 -16.31
C LEU A 49 24.39 -28.76 -15.93
N ASN A 50 25.30 -28.75 -16.90
CA ASN A 50 26.74 -28.85 -16.70
C ASN A 50 27.25 -27.51 -16.18
N GLU A 51 27.93 -27.53 -15.03
CA GLU A 51 28.48 -26.35 -14.37
C GLU A 51 29.36 -25.51 -15.31
N ALA A 52 30.17 -26.15 -16.16
CA ALA A 52 31.03 -25.45 -17.11
C ALA A 52 30.22 -24.65 -18.15
N VAL A 53 29.13 -25.24 -18.66
CA VAL A 53 28.25 -24.61 -19.66
C VAL A 53 27.48 -23.43 -19.05
N VAL A 54 26.94 -23.61 -17.84
CA VAL A 54 26.20 -22.55 -17.12
C VAL A 54 27.11 -21.38 -16.77
N ASN A 55 28.32 -21.66 -16.29
CA ASN A 55 29.31 -20.65 -15.94
C ASN A 55 29.74 -19.82 -17.16
N GLU A 56 30.03 -20.48 -18.28
CA GLU A 56 30.39 -19.79 -19.53
C GLU A 56 29.19 -19.01 -20.10
N PHE A 57 27.96 -19.53 -19.99
CA PHE A 57 26.74 -18.81 -20.39
C PHE A 57 26.52 -17.53 -19.56
N VAL A 58 26.74 -17.57 -18.24
CA VAL A 58 26.62 -16.38 -17.37
C VAL A 58 27.62 -15.31 -17.81
N LEU A 59 28.87 -15.69 -18.10
CA LEU A 59 29.88 -14.76 -18.62
C LEU A 59 29.49 -14.19 -19.98
N LEU A 60 28.96 -15.01 -20.88
CA LEU A 60 28.46 -14.55 -22.19
C LEU A 60 27.30 -13.57 -22.04
N CYS A 61 26.32 -13.87 -21.17
CA CYS A 61 25.19 -12.97 -20.93
C CYS A 61 25.63 -11.62 -20.35
N ALA A 62 26.71 -11.59 -19.56
CA ALA A 62 27.27 -10.35 -19.01
C ALA A 62 28.09 -9.56 -20.04
N ARG A 63 28.80 -10.25 -20.94
CA ARG A 63 29.74 -9.64 -21.89
C ARG A 63 29.11 -9.25 -23.23
N GLU A 64 28.18 -10.06 -23.71
CA GLU A 64 27.65 -10.00 -25.06
C GLU A 64 26.20 -9.51 -25.07
N SER A 65 25.96 -8.31 -25.61
CA SER A 65 24.64 -7.68 -25.66
C SER A 65 23.61 -8.50 -26.44
N HIS A 66 24.04 -9.24 -27.46
CA HIS A 66 23.17 -10.08 -28.27
C HIS A 66 22.63 -11.29 -27.49
N VAL A 67 23.43 -11.87 -26.59
CA VAL A 67 22.99 -12.96 -25.70
C VAL A 67 21.97 -12.44 -24.69
N LYS A 68 22.24 -11.27 -24.09
CA LYS A 68 21.28 -10.59 -23.22
C LYS A 68 19.95 -10.31 -23.93
N THR A 69 20.00 -9.84 -25.18
CA THR A 69 18.81 -9.57 -26.00
C THR A 69 17.99 -10.84 -26.25
N LYS A 70 18.65 -11.99 -26.48
CA LYS A 70 17.98 -13.29 -26.62
C LYS A 70 17.30 -13.74 -25.32
N VAL A 71 17.97 -13.58 -24.18
CA VAL A 71 17.37 -13.88 -22.87
C VAL A 71 16.17 -12.98 -22.61
N THR A 72 16.27 -11.69 -22.90
CA THR A 72 15.13 -10.76 -22.82
C THR A 72 13.99 -11.17 -23.74
N ALA A 73 14.26 -11.54 -24.99
CA ALA A 73 13.23 -12.01 -25.92
C ALA A 73 12.53 -13.29 -25.44
N LEU A 74 13.23 -14.17 -24.72
CA LEU A 74 12.65 -15.34 -24.07
C LEU A 74 11.75 -14.97 -22.88
N LEU A 75 12.21 -14.05 -22.02
CA LEU A 75 11.45 -13.57 -20.86
C LEU A 75 10.19 -12.78 -21.28
N GLU A 76 10.27 -12.08 -22.41
CA GLU A 76 9.17 -11.32 -23.01
C GLU A 76 8.28 -12.16 -23.95
N TYR A 77 8.58 -13.44 -24.14
CA TYR A 77 7.75 -14.33 -24.93
C TYR A 77 6.42 -14.63 -24.22
N ARG A 78 5.33 -14.76 -24.97
CA ARG A 78 4.02 -15.14 -24.43
C ARG A 78 3.90 -16.66 -24.46
N PHE A 79 3.85 -17.27 -23.28
CA PHE A 79 3.61 -18.71 -23.15
C PHE A 79 2.12 -19.00 -23.31
N ASP A 80 1.85 -20.13 -23.94
CA ASP A 80 0.53 -20.69 -24.19
C ASP A 80 0.59 -22.18 -23.85
N PRO A 81 -0.17 -22.62 -22.82
CA PRO A 81 -0.27 -24.03 -22.43
C PRO A 81 -0.79 -24.95 -23.54
N GLN A 82 -1.75 -24.48 -24.35
CA GLN A 82 -2.40 -25.26 -25.41
C GLN A 82 -1.48 -25.47 -26.61
N GLU A 83 -0.64 -24.49 -26.92
CA GLU A 83 0.37 -24.62 -27.98
C GLU A 83 1.64 -25.36 -27.51
N GLY A 84 1.76 -25.71 -26.23
CA GLY A 84 2.91 -26.40 -25.63
C GLY A 84 4.17 -25.54 -25.45
N THR A 85 4.07 -24.22 -25.65
CA THR A 85 5.22 -23.31 -25.55
C THR A 85 5.70 -23.14 -24.10
N PHE A 86 4.80 -23.27 -23.12
CA PHE A 86 5.17 -23.27 -21.70
C PHE A 86 6.12 -24.43 -21.36
N ALA A 87 5.76 -25.65 -21.77
CA ALA A 87 6.58 -26.84 -21.52
C ALA A 87 7.91 -26.82 -22.31
N GLU A 88 7.91 -26.27 -23.54
CA GLU A 88 9.11 -26.25 -24.38
C GLU A 88 10.10 -25.12 -24.04
N LEU A 89 9.62 -23.99 -23.53
CA LEU A 89 10.43 -22.78 -23.34
C LEU A 89 10.54 -22.36 -21.88
N ALA A 90 9.41 -22.26 -21.16
CA ALA A 90 9.41 -21.74 -19.79
C ALA A 90 9.96 -22.75 -18.80
N VAL A 91 9.54 -24.01 -18.87
CA VAL A 91 9.99 -25.07 -17.95
C VAL A 91 11.52 -25.27 -17.98
N PRO A 92 12.19 -25.43 -19.15
CA PRO A 92 13.62 -25.63 -19.15
C PRO A 92 14.38 -24.34 -18.78
N LEU A 93 13.82 -23.16 -19.04
CA LEU A 93 14.38 -21.88 -18.60
C LEU A 93 14.32 -21.74 -17.07
N LEU A 94 13.19 -22.09 -16.47
CA LEU A 94 13.02 -22.10 -15.01
C LEU A 94 14.01 -23.05 -14.35
N SER A 95 14.15 -24.27 -14.87
CA SER A 95 15.12 -25.26 -14.38
C SER A 95 16.57 -24.76 -14.41
N VAL A 96 16.97 -24.00 -15.44
CA VAL A 96 18.31 -23.38 -15.50
C VAL A 96 18.45 -22.28 -14.46
N LEU A 97 17.43 -21.41 -14.32
CA LEU A 97 17.43 -20.29 -13.37
C LEU A 97 17.42 -20.75 -11.90
N THR A 98 16.96 -21.97 -11.61
CA THR A 98 16.91 -22.56 -10.27
C THR A 98 18.00 -23.61 -10.03
N SER A 99 18.81 -23.91 -11.05
CA SER A 99 19.82 -24.96 -10.98
C SER A 99 20.87 -24.70 -9.90
N SER A 100 21.35 -25.79 -9.29
CA SER A 100 22.48 -25.75 -8.35
C SER A 100 23.75 -25.20 -9.02
N ALA A 101 23.97 -25.50 -10.31
CA ALA A 101 25.07 -24.98 -11.11
C ALA A 101 25.09 -23.44 -11.16
N LEU A 102 23.93 -22.81 -11.36
CA LEU A 102 23.82 -21.35 -11.36
C LEU A 102 23.95 -20.77 -9.95
N ALA A 103 23.38 -21.44 -8.94
CA ALA A 103 23.42 -21.00 -7.54
C ALA A 103 24.85 -20.98 -6.96
N HIS A 104 25.69 -21.95 -7.33
CA HIS A 104 27.07 -22.11 -6.86
C HIS A 104 28.14 -21.59 -7.84
N SER A 105 27.72 -20.88 -8.89
CA SER A 105 28.64 -20.29 -9.86
C SER A 105 29.69 -19.39 -9.18
N PRO A 106 30.98 -19.46 -9.57
CA PRO A 106 32.02 -18.56 -9.07
C PRO A 106 31.81 -17.10 -9.49
N TYR A 107 30.86 -16.82 -10.39
CA TYR A 107 30.57 -15.49 -10.96
C TYR A 107 29.35 -14.82 -10.31
N ALA A 108 29.36 -14.70 -8.98
CA ALA A 108 28.22 -14.20 -8.19
C ALA A 108 27.69 -12.81 -8.61
N SER A 109 28.56 -11.91 -9.10
CA SER A 109 28.16 -10.58 -9.62
C SER A 109 27.35 -10.66 -10.91
N ASP A 110 27.74 -11.56 -11.80
CA ASP A 110 27.14 -11.74 -13.12
C ASP A 110 25.84 -12.53 -13.00
N VAL A 111 25.80 -13.54 -12.12
CA VAL A 111 24.57 -14.24 -11.72
C VAL A 111 23.55 -13.26 -11.13
N ARG A 112 23.97 -12.35 -10.24
CA ARG A 112 23.06 -11.30 -9.72
C ARG A 112 22.54 -10.40 -10.83
N SER A 113 23.36 -10.10 -11.84
CA SER A 113 22.94 -9.28 -12.99
C SER A 113 21.93 -10.01 -13.88
N LEU A 114 22.05 -11.34 -14.03
CA LEU A 114 21.06 -12.18 -14.69
C LEU A 114 19.72 -12.19 -13.92
N TYR A 115 19.73 -12.35 -12.59
CA TYR A 115 18.50 -12.27 -11.79
C TYR A 115 17.84 -10.89 -11.85
N ARG A 116 18.63 -9.81 -11.89
CA ARG A 116 18.08 -8.46 -12.14
C ARG A 116 17.41 -8.35 -13.51
N LEU A 117 17.97 -8.99 -14.53
CA LEU A 117 17.36 -9.02 -15.86
C LEU A 117 16.00 -9.74 -15.83
N VAL A 118 15.94 -10.92 -15.19
CA VAL A 118 14.69 -11.69 -15.01
C VAL A 118 13.65 -10.85 -14.28
N TYR A 119 14.03 -10.21 -13.17
CA TYR A 119 13.13 -9.37 -12.39
C TYR A 119 12.69 -8.09 -13.13
N SER A 120 13.54 -7.53 -14.00
CA SER A 120 13.18 -6.36 -14.82
C SER A 120 12.14 -6.66 -15.91
N CYS A 121 11.75 -7.94 -16.08
CA CYS A 121 10.71 -8.38 -17.00
C CYS A 121 9.46 -8.81 -16.20
N PRO A 122 8.63 -7.88 -15.69
CA PRO A 122 7.55 -8.19 -14.75
C PRO A 122 6.47 -9.12 -15.34
N LEU A 123 6.29 -9.09 -16.66
CA LEU A 123 5.33 -9.95 -17.36
C LEU A 123 5.75 -11.43 -17.37
N PHE A 124 7.03 -11.75 -17.15
CA PHE A 124 7.51 -13.13 -17.15
C PHE A 124 6.87 -13.94 -16.01
N LEU A 125 7.00 -13.47 -14.76
CA LEU A 125 6.42 -14.13 -13.59
C LEU A 125 4.89 -14.23 -13.71
N LYS A 126 4.24 -13.16 -14.14
CA LYS A 126 2.78 -13.15 -14.35
C LYS A 126 2.34 -14.23 -15.34
N ARG A 127 2.99 -14.31 -16.51
CA ARG A 127 2.65 -15.30 -17.56
C ARG A 127 2.94 -16.74 -17.13
N VAL A 128 4.02 -16.96 -16.39
CA VAL A 128 4.32 -18.27 -15.80
C VAL A 128 3.22 -18.69 -14.83
N LEU A 129 2.79 -17.80 -13.93
CA LEU A 129 1.70 -18.07 -13.00
C LEU A 129 0.35 -18.27 -13.70
N ASP A 130 0.04 -17.49 -14.74
CA ASP A 130 -1.16 -17.67 -15.56
C ASP A 130 -1.17 -19.08 -16.19
N CYS A 131 -0.04 -19.52 -16.75
CA CYS A 131 0.07 -20.87 -17.31
C CYS A 131 -0.09 -21.96 -16.23
N LEU A 132 0.53 -21.80 -15.06
CA LEU A 132 0.43 -22.75 -13.96
C LEU A 132 -1.01 -22.97 -13.47
N GLU A 133 -1.86 -21.94 -13.50
CA GLU A 133 -3.28 -22.04 -13.14
C GLU A 133 -4.11 -22.85 -14.14
N GLU A 134 -3.67 -22.92 -15.41
CA GLU A 134 -4.35 -23.67 -16.46
C GLU A 134 -3.92 -25.15 -16.53
N TYR A 135 -2.82 -25.55 -15.87
CA TYR A 135 -2.33 -26.94 -15.85
C TYR A 135 -2.88 -27.77 -14.68
N PRO A 136 -3.45 -28.97 -14.94
CA PRO A 136 -3.93 -29.87 -13.89
C PRO A 136 -2.81 -30.57 -13.11
N ASN A 137 -1.64 -30.79 -13.72
CA ASN A 137 -0.42 -31.23 -13.04
C ASN A 137 0.76 -30.39 -13.56
N PRO A 138 1.06 -29.27 -12.90
CA PRO A 138 1.95 -28.24 -13.41
C PRO A 138 3.42 -28.68 -13.43
N PRO A 139 4.07 -28.76 -14.61
CA PRO A 139 5.51 -28.90 -14.64
C PRO A 139 6.15 -27.64 -14.03
N ALA A 140 7.26 -27.80 -13.31
CA ALA A 140 8.08 -26.72 -12.74
C ALA A 140 7.51 -25.96 -11.51
N ALA A 141 6.53 -26.51 -10.78
CA ALA A 141 6.03 -25.90 -9.54
C ALA A 141 7.15 -25.60 -8.52
N THR A 142 8.03 -26.57 -8.30
CA THR A 142 9.23 -26.45 -7.43
C THR A 142 10.20 -25.39 -7.94
N ASP A 143 10.39 -25.28 -9.27
CA ASP A 143 11.27 -24.28 -9.85
C ASP A 143 10.70 -22.87 -9.68
N VAL A 144 9.38 -22.68 -9.79
CA VAL A 144 8.78 -21.35 -9.55
C VAL A 144 8.92 -20.93 -8.09
N ALA A 145 8.65 -21.82 -7.14
CA ALA A 145 8.87 -21.54 -5.72
C ALA A 145 10.35 -21.21 -5.43
N SER A 146 11.26 -21.99 -6.00
CA SER A 146 12.71 -21.78 -5.86
C SER A 146 13.17 -20.47 -6.48
N LEU A 147 12.66 -20.09 -7.65
CA LEU A 147 12.99 -18.83 -8.31
C LEU A 147 12.55 -17.64 -7.47
N LEU A 148 11.33 -17.65 -6.92
CA LEU A 148 10.84 -16.59 -6.03
C LEU A 148 11.74 -16.45 -4.79
N LEU A 149 12.15 -17.57 -4.18
CA LEU A 149 13.08 -17.55 -3.05
C LEU A 149 14.45 -16.98 -3.43
N VAL A 150 15.00 -17.39 -4.57
CA VAL A 150 16.28 -16.90 -5.05
C VAL A 150 16.23 -15.40 -5.36
N LEU A 151 15.16 -14.91 -5.98
CA LEU A 151 14.96 -13.49 -6.24
C LEU A 151 14.90 -12.69 -4.94
N ALA A 152 14.11 -13.15 -3.95
CA ALA A 152 14.02 -12.51 -2.64
C ALA A 152 15.37 -12.47 -1.91
N LYS A 153 16.14 -13.58 -1.93
CA LYS A 153 17.45 -13.69 -1.24
C LYS A 153 18.58 -12.94 -1.95
N LYS A 154 18.64 -12.96 -3.29
CA LYS A 154 19.76 -12.36 -4.06
C LYS A 154 19.55 -10.87 -4.36
N LEU A 155 18.30 -10.38 -4.29
CA LEU A 155 17.92 -8.98 -4.53
C LEU A 155 17.14 -8.36 -3.34
N PRO A 156 17.67 -8.43 -2.10
CA PRO A 156 16.91 -8.11 -0.87
C PRO A 156 16.51 -6.64 -0.73
N THR A 157 17.11 -5.74 -1.51
CA THR A 157 16.83 -4.29 -1.48
C THR A 157 15.78 -3.86 -2.50
N GLN A 158 15.44 -4.71 -3.48
CA GLN A 158 14.56 -4.36 -4.60
C GLN A 158 13.29 -5.22 -4.58
N VAL A 159 13.47 -6.54 -4.55
CA VAL A 159 12.40 -7.51 -4.75
C VAL A 159 11.42 -7.55 -3.58
N PRO A 160 11.86 -7.59 -2.31
CA PRO A 160 10.91 -7.68 -1.22
C PRO A 160 10.07 -6.43 -1.04
N GLN A 161 10.53 -5.25 -1.47
CA GLN A 161 9.82 -3.97 -1.32
C GLN A 161 8.75 -3.74 -2.40
N ASP A 162 8.64 -4.62 -3.38
CA ASP A 162 7.74 -4.50 -4.53
C ASP A 162 6.42 -5.23 -4.28
N ASP A 163 5.32 -4.47 -4.31
CA ASP A 163 3.97 -4.99 -4.08
C ASP A 163 3.55 -6.00 -5.17
N ASP A 164 3.98 -5.81 -6.42
CA ASP A 164 3.67 -6.74 -7.52
C ASP A 164 4.35 -8.10 -7.32
N PHE A 165 5.58 -8.10 -6.78
CA PHE A 165 6.28 -9.32 -6.43
C PHE A 165 5.61 -10.06 -5.27
N TYR A 166 5.20 -9.32 -4.23
CA TYR A 166 4.46 -9.91 -3.11
C TYR A 166 3.15 -10.56 -3.57
N ASP A 167 2.37 -9.87 -4.40
CA ASP A 167 1.11 -10.38 -4.92
C ASP A 167 1.33 -11.65 -5.77
N ALA A 168 2.43 -11.70 -6.54
CA ALA A 168 2.83 -12.90 -7.28
C ALA A 168 3.18 -14.08 -6.35
N VAL A 169 3.90 -13.84 -5.24
CA VAL A 169 4.21 -14.87 -4.22
C VAL A 169 2.93 -15.37 -3.55
N CYS A 170 2.02 -14.48 -3.16
CA CYS A 170 0.74 -14.85 -2.57
C CYS A 170 -0.12 -15.67 -3.54
N ARG A 171 -0.21 -15.24 -4.81
CA ARG A 171 -0.92 -15.98 -5.86
C ARG A 171 -0.34 -17.38 -6.05
N CYS A 172 0.99 -17.52 -6.10
CA CYS A 172 1.67 -18.81 -6.21
C CYS A 172 1.40 -19.71 -4.99
N ARG A 173 1.36 -19.13 -3.78
CA ARG A 173 1.06 -19.85 -2.54
C ARG A 173 -0.38 -20.36 -2.50
N GLU A 174 -1.35 -19.54 -2.90
CA GLU A 174 -2.75 -19.96 -2.96
C GLU A 174 -2.96 -21.06 -3.99
N TRP A 175 -2.33 -20.94 -5.15
CA TRP A 175 -2.33 -21.99 -6.16
C TRP A 175 -1.70 -23.30 -5.65
N SER A 176 -0.53 -23.24 -5.01
CA SER A 176 0.16 -24.41 -4.44
C SER A 176 -0.71 -25.16 -3.42
N ARG A 177 -1.50 -24.43 -2.62
CA ARG A 177 -2.48 -25.00 -1.67
C ARG A 177 -3.68 -25.63 -2.38
N ARG A 178 -4.20 -25.00 -3.45
CA ARG A 178 -5.34 -25.53 -4.22
C ARG A 178 -5.01 -26.87 -4.89
N VAL A 179 -3.80 -27.01 -5.42
CA VAL A 179 -3.37 -28.21 -6.17
C VAL A 179 -2.75 -29.27 -5.24
N ALA A 180 -2.69 -29.02 -3.93
CA ALA A 180 -2.01 -29.88 -2.96
C ALA A 180 -0.57 -30.23 -3.38
N ALA A 181 0.19 -29.22 -3.82
CA ALA A 181 1.58 -29.37 -4.22
C ALA A 181 2.47 -29.85 -3.05
N ALA A 182 3.70 -30.25 -3.34
CA ALA A 182 4.60 -30.85 -2.37
C ALA A 182 4.79 -29.96 -1.11
N PRO A 183 4.83 -30.53 0.12
CA PRO A 183 5.02 -29.76 1.35
C PRO A 183 6.29 -28.89 1.34
N ALA A 184 7.33 -29.32 0.63
CA ALA A 184 8.57 -28.57 0.46
C ALA A 184 8.37 -27.26 -0.34
N ASP A 185 7.51 -27.26 -1.36
CA ASP A 185 7.20 -26.08 -2.17
C ASP A 185 6.40 -25.07 -1.34
N GLN A 186 5.45 -25.56 -0.52
CA GLN A 186 4.66 -24.73 0.38
C GLN A 186 5.55 -24.07 1.45
N ALA A 187 6.45 -24.84 2.08
CA ALA A 187 7.41 -24.31 3.05
C ALA A 187 8.34 -23.26 2.43
N THR A 188 8.80 -23.50 1.19
CA THR A 188 9.60 -22.54 0.42
C THR A 188 8.84 -21.23 0.20
N LEU A 189 7.59 -21.31 -0.25
CA LEU A 189 6.75 -20.13 -0.47
C LEU A 189 6.43 -19.39 0.84
N ASP A 190 6.20 -20.10 1.94
CA ASP A 190 6.01 -19.49 3.26
C ASP A 190 7.29 -18.79 3.75
N GLU A 191 8.48 -19.32 3.46
CA GLU A 191 9.76 -18.63 3.70
C GLU A 191 9.85 -17.33 2.90
N VAL A 192 9.49 -17.33 1.62
CA VAL A 192 9.50 -16.10 0.79
C VAL A 192 8.53 -15.06 1.34
N VAL A 193 7.32 -15.48 1.73
CA VAL A 193 6.35 -14.59 2.37
C VAL A 193 6.93 -14.02 3.65
N ALA A 194 7.54 -14.83 4.52
CA ALA A 194 8.18 -14.35 5.75
C ALA A 194 9.27 -13.30 5.45
N LEU A 195 10.15 -13.57 4.48
CA LEU A 195 11.18 -12.63 4.05
C LEU A 195 10.59 -11.30 3.54
N CYS A 196 9.52 -11.35 2.75
CA CYS A 196 8.82 -10.14 2.31
C CYS A 196 8.18 -9.40 3.48
N LEU A 197 7.53 -10.08 4.42
CA LEU A 197 6.92 -9.46 5.58
C LEU A 197 7.96 -8.81 6.52
N GLU A 198 9.14 -9.39 6.67
CA GLU A 198 10.23 -8.83 7.48
C GLU A 198 10.85 -7.55 6.87
N THR A 199 10.88 -7.47 5.55
CA THR A 199 11.58 -6.42 4.80
C THR A 199 10.67 -5.30 4.29
N VAL A 200 9.35 -5.56 4.18
CA VAL A 200 8.32 -4.57 3.83
C VAL A 200 7.78 -3.89 5.08
N PRO A 201 8.10 -2.59 5.31
CA PRO A 201 7.64 -1.88 6.50
C PRO A 201 6.11 -1.78 6.61
N SER A 202 5.38 -1.85 5.49
CA SER A 202 3.92 -1.82 5.47
C SER A 202 3.26 -3.16 5.83
N ARG A 203 4.01 -4.26 5.94
CA ARG A 203 3.46 -5.63 6.09
C ARG A 203 4.10 -6.45 7.22
N ARG A 204 4.95 -5.87 8.09
CA ARG A 204 5.53 -6.58 9.26
C ARG A 204 4.44 -7.09 10.22
N SER A 205 4.58 -8.34 10.65
CA SER A 205 3.72 -8.94 11.69
C SER A 205 3.98 -8.26 13.04
N VAL A 206 2.92 -7.75 13.66
CA VAL A 206 2.90 -6.91 14.87
C VAL A 206 3.16 -7.71 16.17
N VAL A 207 3.46 -9.01 16.08
CA VAL A 207 3.16 -9.94 17.19
C VAL A 207 4.22 -10.03 18.29
N THR A 208 5.45 -9.52 18.14
CA THR A 208 6.53 -9.92 19.07
C THR A 208 6.89 -8.95 20.22
N SER A 209 6.16 -7.86 20.51
CA SER A 209 6.41 -7.12 21.77
C SER A 209 5.33 -6.17 22.30
N LEU A 210 4.03 -6.51 22.26
CA LEU A 210 2.98 -5.64 22.83
C LEU A 210 2.22 -6.33 23.98
N SER A 211 1.87 -5.56 25.01
CA SER A 211 1.19 -6.06 26.21
C SER A 211 -0.23 -6.55 25.87
N SER A 212 -0.72 -7.51 26.65
CA SER A 212 -1.97 -8.26 26.42
C SER A 212 -3.20 -7.39 26.12
N ALA A 213 -3.29 -6.17 26.64
CA ALA A 213 -4.44 -5.29 26.44
C ALA A 213 -4.41 -4.52 25.09
N MET A 214 -3.23 -4.39 24.48
CA MET A 214 -3.05 -3.81 23.14
C MET A 214 -3.27 -4.85 22.04
N LEU A 215 -3.11 -6.13 22.39
CA LEU A 215 -3.39 -7.26 21.52
C LEU A 215 -4.89 -7.30 21.18
N ASP A 216 -5.79 -7.08 22.13
CA ASP A 216 -7.24 -7.17 21.88
C ASP A 216 -7.73 -6.12 20.85
N TYR A 217 -7.22 -4.89 20.88
CA TYR A 217 -7.61 -3.82 19.94
C TYR A 217 -7.05 -4.03 18.51
N VAL A 218 -5.82 -4.56 18.40
CA VAL A 218 -5.18 -4.86 17.10
C VAL A 218 -5.67 -6.19 16.53
N VAL A 219 -5.95 -7.18 17.39
CA VAL A 219 -6.47 -8.49 16.99
C VAL A 219 -7.92 -8.38 16.54
N ASP A 220 -8.78 -7.53 17.12
CA ASP A 220 -10.14 -7.34 16.58
C ASP A 220 -10.12 -6.71 15.17
N THR A 221 -9.20 -5.77 14.91
CA THR A 221 -9.04 -5.17 13.58
C THR A 221 -8.34 -6.10 12.57
N MET A 222 -7.49 -7.03 13.03
CA MET A 222 -6.80 -8.00 12.17
C MET A 222 -7.55 -9.34 11.98
N ASN A 223 -8.36 -9.79 12.95
CA ASN A 223 -9.18 -11.00 12.82
C ASN A 223 -10.36 -10.80 11.86
N ASP A 224 -10.90 -9.59 11.75
CA ASP A 224 -11.93 -9.30 10.73
C ASP A 224 -11.36 -9.28 9.30
N SER A 225 -10.04 -9.08 9.15
CA SER A 225 -9.36 -9.21 7.85
C SER A 225 -9.30 -10.68 7.37
N HIS A 226 -9.40 -11.65 8.28
CA HIS A 226 -9.47 -13.09 7.96
C HIS A 226 -10.90 -13.61 7.77
N ARG A 227 -11.94 -12.78 7.99
CA ARG A 227 -13.34 -13.08 7.62
C ARG A 227 -13.74 -12.61 6.22
N PHE A 228 -12.80 -12.14 5.41
CA PHE A 228 -13.06 -11.78 4.01
C PHE A 228 -13.25 -13.00 3.07
N ARG A 229 -13.24 -14.22 3.60
CA ARG A 229 -13.67 -15.43 2.88
C ARG A 229 -14.95 -15.98 3.51
N SER A 230 -16.01 -15.93 2.71
CA SER A 230 -17.33 -16.53 2.93
C SER A 230 -18.31 -15.73 3.79
N THR A 231 -18.83 -14.65 3.24
CA THR A 231 -20.28 -14.59 3.06
C THR A 231 -20.56 -14.74 1.56
N VAL A 232 -20.89 -15.98 1.18
CA VAL A 232 -21.87 -16.23 0.14
C VAL A 232 -23.03 -15.25 0.37
N PHE A 233 -23.62 -14.73 -0.70
CA PHE A 233 -24.87 -13.98 -0.65
C PHE A 233 -25.88 -14.72 0.25
N ASP A 234 -25.92 -14.38 1.54
CA ASP A 234 -27.15 -14.44 2.30
C ASP A 234 -27.93 -13.25 1.79
N GLU A 235 -28.87 -13.53 0.90
CA GLU A 235 -29.85 -12.58 0.37
C GLU A 235 -30.76 -11.97 1.46
N ASP A 236 -30.41 -12.02 2.76
CA ASP A 236 -31.33 -11.66 3.82
C ASP A 236 -30.73 -11.02 5.10
N ASN A 237 -29.53 -10.42 5.10
CA ASN A 237 -29.05 -9.78 6.36
C ASN A 237 -28.14 -8.52 6.31
N GLY A 238 -28.08 -7.79 5.21
CA GLY A 238 -27.26 -6.55 5.13
C GLY A 238 -27.96 -5.25 5.58
N PHE A 239 -29.29 -5.21 5.59
CA PHE A 239 -30.08 -3.98 5.81
C PHE A 239 -30.88 -3.97 7.13
N GLY A 240 -30.80 -5.03 7.95
CA GLY A 240 -31.68 -5.21 9.12
C GLY A 240 -31.28 -4.47 10.40
N ARG A 241 -30.05 -3.94 10.52
CA ARG A 241 -29.53 -3.33 11.77
C ARG A 241 -29.44 -1.80 11.77
N GLY A 242 -29.84 -1.14 10.68
CA GLY A 242 -29.74 0.32 10.54
C GLY A 242 -28.32 0.80 10.16
N PRO A 243 -28.12 2.12 10.01
CA PRO A 243 -26.82 2.70 9.61
C PRO A 243 -25.78 2.58 10.74
N ARG A 244 -24.50 2.35 10.38
CA ARG A 244 -23.41 2.26 11.37
C ARG A 244 -23.02 3.61 11.98
N HIS A 245 -23.31 4.69 11.26
CA HIS A 245 -23.06 6.07 11.68
C HIS A 245 -23.94 7.04 10.87
N ASP A 246 -24.02 8.30 11.28
CA ASP A 246 -24.79 9.38 10.63
C ASP A 246 -24.46 9.59 9.13
N ASN A 247 -23.31 9.12 8.68
CA ASN A 247 -22.82 9.24 7.31
C ASN A 247 -22.81 7.91 6.50
N ASP A 248 -23.58 6.92 6.94
CA ASP A 248 -23.63 5.57 6.35
C ASP A 248 -24.84 5.38 5.43
N ALA A 249 -24.88 6.15 4.34
CA ALA A 249 -25.96 6.06 3.35
C ALA A 249 -25.64 5.02 2.26
N GLU A 250 -26.67 4.40 1.68
CA GLU A 250 -26.54 3.49 0.53
C GLU A 250 -26.12 4.27 -0.73
N ARG A 251 -26.73 5.43 -0.95
CA ARG A 251 -26.50 6.30 -2.09
C ARG A 251 -25.30 7.22 -1.84
N ILE A 252 -24.34 7.24 -2.76
CA ILE A 252 -23.12 8.06 -2.60
C ILE A 252 -23.39 9.58 -2.61
N GLU A 253 -24.52 10.01 -3.18
CA GLU A 253 -24.97 11.41 -3.18
C GLU A 253 -25.32 11.92 -1.79
N GLU A 254 -25.73 11.01 -0.90
CA GLU A 254 -26.14 11.30 0.47
C GLU A 254 -24.97 11.23 1.46
N ILE A 255 -23.84 10.66 1.03
CA ILE A 255 -22.63 10.56 1.85
C ILE A 255 -21.91 11.91 1.86
N GLN A 256 -21.56 12.42 3.03
CA GLN A 256 -20.70 13.60 3.16
C GLN A 256 -19.26 13.23 2.80
N VAL A 257 -18.66 13.98 1.86
CA VAL A 257 -17.25 13.83 1.45
C VAL A 257 -16.30 14.00 2.64
N LEU A 258 -16.62 14.93 3.53
CA LEU A 258 -15.88 15.20 4.76
C LEU A 258 -16.37 14.27 5.88
N PRO A 259 -15.48 13.91 6.83
CA PRO A 259 -15.85 13.03 7.93
C PRO A 259 -16.80 13.71 8.92
N THR A 260 -17.62 12.91 9.57
CA THR A 260 -18.45 13.33 10.71
C THR A 260 -17.86 12.85 12.04
N ASP A 261 -18.30 13.44 13.15
CA ASP A 261 -17.92 13.00 14.51
C ASP A 261 -18.33 11.54 14.76
N ASP A 262 -19.56 11.18 14.37
CA ASP A 262 -20.09 9.84 14.56
C ASP A 262 -19.37 8.79 13.69
N GLU A 263 -19.06 9.12 12.44
CA GLU A 263 -18.29 8.24 11.55
C GLU A 263 -16.88 7.98 12.08
N MET A 264 -16.20 9.00 12.62
CA MET A 264 -14.85 8.81 13.17
C MET A 264 -14.85 8.07 14.50
N ARG A 265 -15.98 8.06 15.21
CA ARG A 265 -16.21 7.27 16.43
C ARG A 265 -16.73 5.87 16.14
N CYS A 266 -17.15 5.56 14.91
CA CYS A 266 -17.61 4.23 14.57
C CYS A 266 -16.49 3.19 14.76
N ALA A 267 -16.77 2.16 15.57
CA ALA A 267 -15.88 1.01 15.74
C ALA A 267 -16.13 -0.07 14.66
N GLU A 268 -17.29 -0.04 14.00
CA GLU A 268 -17.59 -0.98 12.91
C GLU A 268 -16.69 -0.74 11.69
N THR A 269 -16.35 -1.82 11.00
CA THR A 269 -15.59 -1.77 9.75
C THR A 269 -16.39 -1.00 8.69
N PRO A 270 -15.78 -0.04 7.96
CA PRO A 270 -16.46 0.74 6.93
C PRO A 270 -16.92 -0.13 5.75
N PHE A 271 -18.01 0.28 5.09
CA PHE A 271 -18.59 -0.50 3.99
C PHE A 271 -17.80 -0.20 2.74
N LEU A 272 -16.95 -1.16 2.38
CA LEU A 272 -16.25 -1.17 1.12
C LEU A 272 -16.96 -2.15 0.19
N PRO A 273 -17.61 -1.68 -0.89
CA PRO A 273 -18.23 -2.58 -1.84
C PRO A 273 -17.17 -3.48 -2.47
N LEU A 274 -17.55 -4.71 -2.79
CA LEU A 274 -16.71 -5.60 -3.58
C LEU A 274 -16.45 -4.98 -4.96
N ARG A 275 -15.30 -5.31 -5.56
CA ARG A 275 -14.97 -4.85 -6.91
C ARG A 275 -16.10 -5.27 -7.85
N PRO A 276 -16.80 -4.31 -8.49
CA PRO A 276 -17.86 -4.66 -9.42
C PRO A 276 -17.28 -5.42 -10.63
N PRO A 277 -17.99 -6.43 -11.15
CA PRO A 277 -17.55 -7.13 -12.37
C PRO A 277 -17.51 -6.15 -13.54
N PRO A 278 -16.74 -6.43 -14.61
CA PRO A 278 -16.64 -5.55 -15.78
C PRO A 278 -17.98 -5.27 -16.48
N THR A 279 -18.97 -6.14 -16.28
CA THR A 279 -20.33 -6.04 -16.81
C THR A 279 -21.27 -5.19 -15.95
N ALA A 280 -20.82 -4.71 -14.79
CA ALA A 280 -21.64 -3.86 -13.93
C ALA A 280 -21.84 -2.48 -14.57
N GLY A 281 -23.00 -1.87 -14.27
CA GLY A 281 -23.29 -0.53 -14.74
C GLY A 281 -22.30 0.51 -14.20
N PHE A 282 -22.20 1.64 -14.92
CA PHE A 282 -21.35 2.77 -14.56
C PHE A 282 -21.51 3.21 -13.09
N ASP A 283 -22.75 3.28 -12.59
CA ASP A 283 -23.06 3.68 -11.22
C ASP A 283 -22.39 2.78 -10.17
N ALA A 284 -22.28 1.47 -10.43
CA ALA A 284 -21.61 0.54 -9.51
C ALA A 284 -20.10 0.80 -9.44
N HIS A 285 -19.47 1.08 -10.59
CA HIS A 285 -18.05 1.44 -10.65
C HIS A 285 -17.78 2.79 -9.96
N VAL A 286 -18.63 3.79 -10.18
CA VAL A 286 -18.50 5.10 -9.51
C VAL A 286 -18.66 4.96 -7.99
N ALA A 287 -19.68 4.21 -7.53
CA ALA A 287 -19.90 3.98 -6.12
C ALA A 287 -18.72 3.24 -5.47
N PHE A 288 -18.16 2.24 -6.15
CA PHE A 288 -16.95 1.54 -5.72
C PHE A 288 -15.76 2.48 -5.56
N HIS A 289 -15.43 3.26 -6.59
CA HIS A 289 -14.30 4.17 -6.55
C HIS A 289 -14.48 5.31 -5.55
N PHE A 290 -15.70 5.86 -5.42
CA PHE A 290 -16.00 6.88 -4.43
C PHE A 290 -15.74 6.38 -3.00
N ARG A 291 -16.31 5.22 -2.63
CA ARG A 291 -16.17 4.67 -1.28
C ARG A 291 -14.73 4.29 -0.96
N LEU A 292 -14.02 3.66 -1.92
CA LEU A 292 -12.63 3.26 -1.73
C LEU A 292 -11.70 4.48 -1.58
N MET A 293 -11.83 5.49 -2.45
CA MET A 293 -11.02 6.70 -2.39
C MET A 293 -11.29 7.49 -1.13
N ARG A 294 -12.56 7.60 -0.72
CA ARG A 294 -12.94 8.28 0.51
C ARG A 294 -12.38 7.54 1.73
N GLU A 295 -12.43 6.21 1.76
CA GLU A 295 -11.86 5.42 2.85
C GLU A 295 -10.35 5.57 2.93
N ASP A 296 -9.63 5.53 1.81
CA ASP A 296 -8.16 5.68 1.80
C ASP A 296 -7.69 6.97 2.51
N ILE A 297 -8.45 8.05 2.33
CA ILE A 297 -8.19 9.35 2.95
C ILE A 297 -8.54 9.34 4.45
N LEU A 298 -9.70 8.78 4.81
CA LEU A 298 -10.24 8.89 6.17
C LEU A 298 -9.73 7.81 7.12
N ALA A 299 -9.30 6.66 6.61
CA ALA A 299 -8.84 5.52 7.41
C ALA A 299 -7.70 5.88 8.36
N GLN A 300 -6.74 6.69 7.89
CA GLN A 300 -5.62 7.12 8.72
C GLN A 300 -6.05 8.12 9.80
N MET A 301 -6.99 9.01 9.47
CA MET A 301 -7.54 9.97 10.44
C MET A 301 -8.35 9.26 11.51
N ARG A 302 -9.27 8.36 11.12
CA ARG A 302 -10.08 7.56 12.04
C ARG A 302 -9.20 6.78 13.01
N ARG A 303 -8.29 5.95 12.49
CA ARG A 303 -7.35 5.17 13.31
C ARG A 303 -6.50 6.05 14.21
N GLY A 304 -6.05 7.19 13.69
CA GLY A 304 -5.27 8.17 14.44
C GLY A 304 -6.01 8.76 15.64
N LEU A 305 -7.24 9.21 15.39
CA LEU A 305 -8.09 9.81 16.40
C LEU A 305 -8.47 8.78 17.47
N GLN A 306 -8.95 7.61 17.05
CA GLN A 306 -9.34 6.54 17.96
C GLN A 306 -8.14 6.11 18.81
N TRP A 307 -6.97 5.89 18.22
CA TRP A 307 -5.77 5.54 18.96
C TRP A 307 -5.36 6.61 19.97
N TRP A 308 -5.22 7.88 19.57
CA TRP A 308 -4.69 8.91 20.48
C TRP A 308 -5.68 9.28 21.61
N LEU A 309 -6.97 9.26 21.29
CA LEU A 309 -8.05 9.59 22.23
C LEU A 309 -8.50 8.40 23.07
N HIS A 310 -8.06 7.18 22.76
CA HIS A 310 -8.38 6.01 23.59
C HIS A 310 -7.88 6.19 25.04
N PRO A 311 -8.72 5.94 26.07
CA PRO A 311 -8.33 6.11 27.47
C PRO A 311 -7.10 5.28 27.89
N ALA A 312 -6.90 4.12 27.27
CA ALA A 312 -5.79 3.21 27.58
C ALA A 312 -4.49 3.53 26.82
N THR A 313 -4.48 4.50 25.92
CA THR A 313 -3.27 4.80 25.13
C THR A 313 -2.21 5.46 25.98
N ASP A 314 -1.01 4.89 25.98
CA ASP A 314 0.18 5.51 26.56
C ASP A 314 0.68 6.65 25.65
N ARG A 315 0.42 7.88 26.10
CA ARG A 315 0.77 9.11 25.38
C ARG A 315 2.22 9.54 25.59
N THR A 316 3.02 8.81 26.37
CA THR A 316 4.47 9.03 26.48
C THR A 316 5.21 8.52 25.24
N VAL A 317 4.59 7.62 24.49
CA VAL A 317 5.09 7.12 23.21
C VAL A 317 5.07 8.25 22.18
N SER A 318 6.25 8.60 21.69
CA SER A 318 6.40 9.70 20.75
C SER A 318 5.73 9.39 19.41
N THR A 319 4.70 10.16 19.05
CA THR A 319 4.16 10.23 17.68
C THR A 319 5.13 10.90 16.70
N ALA A 320 6.28 11.39 17.18
CA ALA A 320 7.24 12.16 16.39
C ALA A 320 8.22 11.30 15.59
N LYS A 321 8.57 10.10 16.09
CA LYS A 321 9.59 9.23 15.48
C LYS A 321 8.94 8.11 14.65
N HIS A 322 9.44 7.95 13.45
CA HIS A 322 8.98 7.06 12.38
C HIS A 322 9.08 5.52 12.63
N VAL A 323 9.21 5.04 13.88
CA VAL A 323 9.79 3.70 14.12
C VAL A 323 9.01 2.82 15.11
N VAL A 324 7.86 3.24 15.63
CA VAL A 324 7.05 2.35 16.49
C VAL A 324 5.87 1.82 15.69
N ASP A 325 5.94 0.54 15.34
CA ASP A 325 4.90 -0.18 14.59
C ASP A 325 3.54 -0.03 15.29
N GLY A 326 2.49 0.29 14.51
CA GLY A 326 1.13 0.48 15.01
C GLY A 326 0.78 1.89 15.52
N VAL A 327 1.74 2.83 15.61
CA VAL A 327 1.45 4.22 16.00
C VAL A 327 1.07 5.07 14.78
N PRO A 328 -0.15 5.64 14.72
CA PRO A 328 -0.57 6.48 13.60
C PRO A 328 0.27 7.77 13.49
N ARG A 329 0.54 8.18 12.25
CA ARG A 329 1.36 9.36 11.92
C ARG A 329 0.57 10.64 12.16
N LEU A 330 0.65 11.16 13.37
CA LEU A 330 -0.08 12.35 13.79
C LEU A 330 0.84 13.52 14.15
N HIS A 331 0.42 14.73 13.80
CA HIS A 331 0.79 15.92 14.53
C HIS A 331 -0.30 16.17 15.57
N VAL A 332 0.13 16.24 16.83
CA VAL A 332 -0.77 16.46 17.96
C VAL A 332 -0.28 17.68 18.70
N ALA A 333 -1.20 18.59 18.99
CA ALA A 333 -0.97 19.69 19.90
C ALA A 333 -2.05 19.73 20.97
N THR A 334 -1.63 19.68 22.24
CA THR A 334 -2.51 19.78 23.41
C THR A 334 -2.58 21.22 23.90
N GLY A 335 -3.63 21.57 24.64
CA GLY A 335 -3.77 22.92 25.20
C GLY A 335 -4.09 23.97 24.14
N VAL A 336 -4.86 23.58 23.13
CA VAL A 336 -5.30 24.48 22.05
C VAL A 336 -6.38 25.41 22.59
N SER A 337 -6.30 26.67 22.20
CA SER A 337 -7.30 27.67 22.56
C SER A 337 -7.69 28.47 21.32
N MET A 338 -8.87 29.07 21.34
CA MET A 338 -9.28 30.01 20.30
C MET A 338 -8.90 31.43 20.73
N SER A 339 -8.16 32.15 19.89
CA SER A 339 -7.79 33.54 20.19
C SER A 339 -8.69 34.56 19.53
N LYS A 340 -9.09 34.32 18.27
CA LYS A 340 -9.85 35.31 17.49
C LYS A 340 -10.77 34.66 16.47
N LEU A 341 -11.94 35.24 16.31
CA LEU A 341 -12.84 34.99 15.19
C LEU A 341 -12.73 36.14 14.19
N HIS A 342 -12.51 35.85 12.91
CA HIS A 342 -12.47 36.89 11.88
C HIS A 342 -13.10 36.43 10.57
N GLY A 343 -13.69 37.38 9.84
CA GLY A 343 -14.27 37.13 8.53
C GLY A 343 -13.25 37.32 7.41
N SER A 344 -13.39 36.54 6.35
CA SER A 344 -12.71 36.72 5.07
C SER A 344 -13.75 36.69 3.96
N ILE A 345 -13.68 37.65 3.04
CA ILE A 345 -14.58 37.74 1.88
C ILE A 345 -14.56 36.47 1.02
N HIS A 346 -13.41 35.80 0.89
CA HIS A 346 -13.26 34.61 0.04
C HIS A 346 -13.34 33.31 0.83
N LYS A 347 -12.97 33.32 2.11
CA LYS A 347 -12.86 32.09 2.92
C LYS A 347 -14.00 31.92 3.93
N GLY A 348 -14.83 32.96 4.12
CA GLY A 348 -15.91 32.97 5.10
C GLY A 348 -15.38 33.21 6.51
N LEU A 349 -16.00 32.56 7.50
CA LEU A 349 -15.66 32.69 8.91
C LEU A 349 -14.40 31.86 9.25
N LEU A 350 -13.39 32.52 9.81
CA LEU A 350 -12.11 31.93 10.17
C LEU A 350 -11.84 32.00 11.67
N PHE A 351 -11.43 30.87 12.21
CA PHE A 351 -11.13 30.68 13.63
C PHE A 351 -9.62 30.66 13.79
N GLN A 352 -9.08 31.66 14.46
CA GLN A 352 -7.67 31.71 14.80
C GLN A 352 -7.45 30.90 16.08
N LEU A 353 -6.72 29.81 15.94
CA LEU A 353 -6.32 28.93 17.03
C LEU A 353 -4.94 29.34 17.52
N THR A 354 -4.78 29.41 18.83
CA THR A 354 -3.48 29.53 19.51
C THR A 354 -3.09 28.15 20.02
N VAL A 355 -1.89 27.72 19.64
CA VAL A 355 -1.40 26.37 19.85
C VAL A 355 0.01 26.45 20.48
N PRO A 356 0.36 25.60 21.46
CA PRO A 356 1.73 25.57 21.98
C PRO A 356 2.77 25.24 20.91
N GLN A 357 3.94 25.89 20.98
CA GLN A 357 5.04 25.62 20.07
C GLN A 357 5.51 24.17 20.24
N PRO A 358 5.70 23.43 19.13
CA PRO A 358 6.23 22.07 19.20
C PRO A 358 7.72 22.04 19.60
N TRP A 359 8.41 23.18 19.52
CA TRP A 359 9.80 23.33 19.92
C TRP A 359 9.93 24.35 21.06
N THR A 360 10.26 23.87 22.25
CA THR A 360 10.45 24.71 23.43
C THR A 360 11.83 25.39 23.42
N GLY A 361 11.92 26.59 23.99
CA GLY A 361 13.19 27.30 24.22
C GLY A 361 13.93 27.77 22.97
N LYS A 362 13.26 27.88 21.81
CA LYS A 362 13.87 28.34 20.55
C LYS A 362 13.67 29.84 20.36
N SER A 363 14.68 30.50 19.77
CA SER A 363 14.57 31.91 19.40
C SER A 363 13.68 32.11 18.18
N LYS A 364 13.18 33.33 17.97
CA LYS A 364 12.34 33.68 16.81
C LYS A 364 12.98 33.32 15.46
N GLY A 365 14.28 33.55 15.30
CA GLY A 365 15.02 33.20 14.09
C GLY A 365 15.12 31.69 13.87
N GLN A 366 15.34 30.92 14.93
CA GLN A 366 15.38 29.46 14.86
C GLN A 366 14.00 28.87 14.54
N LEU A 367 12.94 29.41 15.16
CA LEU A 367 11.56 29.00 14.88
C LEU A 367 11.20 29.25 13.42
N LYS A 368 11.64 30.36 12.83
CA LYS A 368 11.41 30.65 11.40
C LYS A 368 11.97 29.54 10.51
N ILE A 369 13.24 29.17 10.71
CA ILE A 369 13.90 28.11 9.93
C ILE A 369 13.21 26.75 10.14
N LEU A 370 12.75 26.45 11.35
CA LEU A 370 12.05 25.20 11.65
C LEU A 370 10.68 25.15 10.94
N TRP A 371 9.91 26.24 11.02
CA TRP A 371 8.60 26.34 10.38
C TRP A 371 8.66 26.40 8.85
N GLU A 372 9.76 26.88 8.25
CA GLU A 372 10.01 26.82 6.81
C GLU A 372 10.23 25.37 6.32
N ARG A 373 10.75 24.49 7.18
CA ARG A 373 11.07 23.09 6.84
C ARG A 373 9.96 22.11 7.23
N ASP A 374 9.05 22.50 8.13
CA ASP A 374 7.98 21.63 8.65
C ASP A 374 6.67 21.85 7.88
N ALA A 375 6.14 20.78 7.28
CA ALA A 375 4.92 20.80 6.48
C ALA A 375 3.62 20.71 7.30
N ARG A 376 3.69 20.64 8.64
CA ARG A 376 2.49 20.57 9.48
C ARG A 376 1.58 21.77 9.31
N TYR A 377 0.29 21.49 9.43
CA TYR A 377 -0.81 22.44 9.33
C TYR A 377 -0.71 23.27 8.05
N SER A 378 -0.35 22.62 6.93
CA SER A 378 -0.29 23.27 5.62
C SER A 378 -1.67 23.77 5.21
N ILE A 379 -1.71 24.82 4.40
CA ILE A 379 -2.98 25.37 3.91
C ILE A 379 -3.70 24.27 3.11
N GLY A 380 -4.96 24.02 3.45
CA GLY A 380 -5.77 22.95 2.87
C GLY A 380 -5.62 21.58 3.54
N SER A 381 -4.80 21.44 4.58
CA SER A 381 -4.81 20.25 5.44
C SER A 381 -6.14 20.12 6.18
N LEU A 382 -6.64 18.89 6.30
CA LEU A 382 -7.75 18.54 7.18
C LEU A 382 -7.22 18.35 8.60
N VAL A 383 -7.82 19.04 9.55
CA VAL A 383 -7.49 18.95 10.97
C VAL A 383 -8.73 18.60 11.78
N CYS A 384 -8.52 17.95 12.91
CA CYS A 384 -9.55 17.60 13.87
C CYS A 384 -9.27 18.31 15.20
N LEU A 385 -10.30 18.96 15.74
CA LEU A 385 -10.33 19.58 17.05
C LEU A 385 -11.10 18.65 17.99
N ALA A 386 -10.39 17.96 18.86
CA ALA A 386 -10.99 17.18 19.94
C ALA A 386 -11.19 18.09 21.16
N THR A 387 -12.44 18.27 21.57
CA THR A 387 -12.77 19.19 22.66
C THR A 387 -12.98 18.47 23.99
N GLN A 388 -12.65 19.15 25.10
CA GLN A 388 -12.87 18.66 26.47
C GLN A 388 -12.27 17.26 26.71
N VAL A 389 -11.04 17.03 26.27
CA VAL A 389 -10.36 15.75 26.36
C VAL A 389 -10.02 15.40 27.82
N GLN A 390 -10.45 14.22 28.27
CA GLN A 390 -10.24 13.73 29.62
C GLN A 390 -9.00 12.82 29.66
N MET A 391 -7.86 13.36 30.09
CA MET A 391 -6.57 12.66 30.04
C MET A 391 -6.37 11.61 31.16
N ARG A 392 -7.29 11.51 32.12
CA ARG A 392 -7.16 10.56 33.24
C ARG A 392 -7.66 9.19 32.77
N SER A 393 -6.84 8.15 33.04
CA SER A 393 -7.20 6.76 32.81
C SER A 393 -8.48 6.45 33.58
N VAL A 394 -9.59 6.40 32.85
CA VAL A 394 -10.79 5.73 33.36
C VAL A 394 -10.40 4.26 33.40
N LYS A 395 -10.42 3.65 34.59
CA LYS A 395 -10.45 2.19 34.72
C LYS A 395 -11.77 1.72 34.11
N GLN A 396 -11.82 1.62 32.78
CA GLN A 396 -12.92 0.97 32.11
C GLN A 396 -12.73 -0.54 32.34
N THR A 397 -13.68 -1.13 33.04
CA THR A 397 -13.84 -2.58 33.10
C THR A 397 -14.08 -3.05 31.68
N ALA A 398 -13.14 -3.81 31.12
CA ALA A 398 -13.17 -4.37 29.76
C ALA A 398 -14.28 -5.43 29.54
N LYS A 399 -15.44 -5.28 30.20
CA LYS A 399 -16.48 -6.31 30.26
C LYS A 399 -17.67 -6.10 29.32
N ASP A 400 -17.79 -4.97 28.63
CA ASP A 400 -19.06 -4.58 28.01
C ASP A 400 -19.01 -4.22 26.49
N ASP A 401 -18.01 -4.65 25.71
CA ASP A 401 -17.98 -4.33 24.26
C ASP A 401 -18.58 -5.41 23.34
N ALA A 402 -18.64 -6.68 23.78
CA ALA A 402 -19.24 -7.75 22.98
C ALA A 402 -20.78 -7.63 22.89
N ASP A 403 -21.41 -7.04 23.92
CA ASP A 403 -22.87 -6.88 24.03
C ASP A 403 -23.35 -5.43 23.80
N ALA A 404 -22.45 -4.52 23.36
CA ALA A 404 -22.81 -3.13 23.11
C ALA A 404 -23.87 -3.02 22.00
N PRO A 405 -24.91 -2.18 22.17
CA PRO A 405 -25.94 -2.01 21.16
C PRO A 405 -25.33 -1.42 19.89
N PHE A 406 -25.74 -1.96 18.74
CA PHE A 406 -25.33 -1.42 17.45
C PHE A 406 -25.90 -0.01 17.25
N PRO A 407 -25.12 0.94 16.69
CA PRO A 407 -23.72 0.79 16.26
C PRO A 407 -22.70 0.93 17.39
N ARG A 408 -21.62 0.14 17.34
CA ARG A 408 -20.54 0.24 18.32
C ARG A 408 -19.70 1.49 18.08
N ARG A 409 -19.40 2.20 19.17
CA ARG A 409 -18.54 3.39 19.16
C ARG A 409 -17.22 3.11 19.86
N ALA A 410 -16.12 3.53 19.23
CA ALA A 410 -14.79 3.47 19.80
C ALA A 410 -14.73 4.33 21.09
N PRO A 411 -14.12 3.82 22.17
CA PRO A 411 -14.02 4.56 23.42
C PRO A 411 -12.98 5.67 23.26
N MET A 412 -13.46 6.89 22.98
CA MET A 412 -12.63 8.08 22.80
C MET A 412 -12.87 9.06 23.95
N ALA A 413 -11.80 9.44 24.66
CA ALA A 413 -11.84 10.29 25.86
C ALA A 413 -12.04 11.79 25.55
N CYS A 414 -13.00 12.12 24.68
CA CYS A 414 -13.35 13.50 24.34
C CYS A 414 -14.85 13.63 24.07
N ASP A 415 -15.36 14.85 24.31
CA ASP A 415 -16.79 15.12 24.17
C ASP A 415 -17.23 15.20 22.71
N ARG A 416 -16.40 15.81 21.85
CA ARG A 416 -16.72 16.04 20.44
C ARG A 416 -15.46 16.14 19.57
N LEU A 417 -15.57 15.67 18.34
CA LEU A 417 -14.63 15.90 17.27
C LEU A 417 -15.20 16.95 16.33
N VAL A 418 -14.45 18.01 16.08
CA VAL A 418 -14.83 19.06 15.14
C VAL A 418 -13.80 19.13 14.04
N PHE A 419 -14.25 19.01 12.80
CA PHE A 419 -13.36 18.99 11.65
C PHE A 419 -13.26 20.37 11.00
N ALA A 420 -12.05 20.74 10.63
CA ALA A 420 -11.76 22.02 10.00
C ALA A 420 -10.65 21.87 8.95
N THR A 421 -10.59 22.82 8.03
CA THR A 421 -9.48 22.93 7.07
C THR A 421 -8.60 24.12 7.43
N VAL A 422 -7.28 23.98 7.31
CA VAL A 422 -6.37 25.11 7.54
C VAL A 422 -6.53 26.13 6.41
N ALA A 423 -7.00 27.32 6.76
CA ALA A 423 -7.31 28.38 5.81
C ALA A 423 -6.16 29.38 5.65
N ALA A 424 -5.40 29.64 6.72
CA ALA A 424 -4.21 30.49 6.67
C ALA A 424 -3.14 30.02 7.67
N ARG A 425 -1.90 30.03 7.20
CA ARG A 425 -0.68 29.69 7.95
C ARG A 425 0.32 30.83 7.77
N ASP A 426 0.11 31.93 8.48
CA ASP A 426 0.94 33.14 8.36
C ASP A 426 2.29 32.94 9.08
N PRO A 427 3.43 33.01 8.37
CA PRO A 427 4.75 32.89 8.98
C PRO A 427 4.98 33.86 10.14
N ALA A 428 4.38 35.06 10.12
CA ALA A 428 4.51 36.03 11.19
C ALA A 428 3.86 35.54 12.49
N LEU A 429 2.68 34.92 12.39
CA LEU A 429 1.94 34.36 13.53
C LEU A 429 2.54 33.04 14.03
N LEU A 430 3.30 32.34 13.19
CA LEU A 430 4.02 31.12 13.59
C LEU A 430 5.21 31.40 14.52
N VAL A 431 5.82 32.57 14.41
CA VAL A 431 7.03 32.94 15.17
C VAL A 431 6.82 34.14 16.09
N ALA A 432 5.59 34.65 16.20
CA ALA A 432 5.27 35.81 17.02
C ALA A 432 5.61 35.59 18.50
N ASN A 433 5.41 34.37 19.00
CA ASN A 433 5.67 33.97 20.38
C ASN A 433 6.57 32.72 20.42
N SER A 434 7.48 32.66 21.38
CA SER A 434 8.37 31.51 21.60
C SER A 434 7.68 30.33 22.28
N ALA A 435 6.53 30.56 22.93
CA ALA A 435 5.74 29.54 23.63
C ALA A 435 4.54 29.05 22.81
N THR A 436 3.96 29.89 21.94
CA THR A 436 2.77 29.56 21.13
C THR A 436 2.91 30.01 19.68
N PHE A 437 2.14 29.38 18.80
CA PHE A 437 1.92 29.80 17.42
C PHE A 437 0.43 29.93 17.14
N ALA A 438 0.07 30.65 16.08
CA ALA A 438 -1.32 30.74 15.65
C ALA A 438 -1.52 30.35 14.18
N ILE A 439 -2.63 29.64 13.93
CA ILE A 439 -3.13 29.29 12.59
C ILE A 439 -4.60 29.64 12.48
N SER A 440 -5.08 29.90 11.27
CA SER A 440 -6.51 30.15 11.03
C SER A 440 -7.14 28.97 10.32
N VAL A 441 -8.21 28.43 10.90
CA VAL A 441 -8.95 27.29 10.36
C VAL A 441 -10.37 27.70 9.96
N LYS A 442 -10.91 27.00 8.97
CA LYS A 442 -12.31 27.11 8.55
C LYS A 442 -13.02 25.83 8.96
N LEU A 443 -14.05 25.95 9.80
CA LEU A 443 -14.89 24.81 10.18
C LEU A 443 -15.63 24.27 8.95
N ILE A 444 -15.78 22.96 8.89
CA ILE A 444 -16.50 22.29 7.81
C ILE A 444 -18.01 22.53 7.93
N LYS A 445 -18.52 22.45 9.16
CA LYS A 445 -19.91 22.70 9.50
C LYS A 445 -20.00 24.04 10.23
N PRO A 446 -20.43 25.14 9.57
CA PRO A 446 -20.49 26.45 10.21
C PRO A 446 -21.44 26.51 11.41
N HIS A 447 -22.46 25.64 11.47
CA HIS A 447 -23.40 25.59 12.59
C HIS A 447 -22.74 25.11 13.90
N GLU A 448 -21.59 24.42 13.84
CA GLU A 448 -20.84 23.99 15.02
C GLU A 448 -20.09 25.16 15.71
N THR A 449 -20.12 26.37 15.12
CA THR A 449 -19.39 27.55 15.61
C THR A 449 -19.61 27.84 17.09
N ILE A 450 -20.87 27.92 17.54
CA ILE A 450 -21.19 28.30 18.91
C ILE A 450 -20.67 27.26 19.90
N ASP A 451 -20.82 25.98 19.55
CA ASP A 451 -20.40 24.87 20.38
C ASP A 451 -18.87 24.80 20.47
N VAL A 452 -18.17 25.02 19.36
CA VAL A 452 -16.69 25.09 19.33
C VAL A 452 -16.21 26.24 20.19
N VAL A 453 -16.79 27.43 20.06
CA VAL A 453 -16.40 28.60 20.86
C VAL A 453 -16.60 28.31 22.35
N ARG A 454 -17.71 27.69 22.73
CA ARG A 454 -17.98 27.32 24.12
C ARG A 454 -17.00 26.27 24.64
N ALA A 455 -16.79 25.21 23.87
CA ALA A 455 -15.92 24.11 24.25
C ALA A 455 -14.44 24.51 24.29
N MET A 456 -13.98 25.40 23.40
CA MET A 456 -12.60 25.90 23.37
C MET A 456 -12.22 26.74 24.60
N ASN A 457 -13.21 27.25 25.34
CA ASN A 457 -13.01 27.97 26.59
C ASN A 457 -13.01 27.06 27.82
N GLN A 458 -13.22 25.75 27.64
CA GLN A 458 -13.41 24.79 28.72
C GLN A 458 -12.51 23.55 28.52
N GLY A 459 -12.07 22.97 29.63
CA GLY A 459 -11.31 21.72 29.60
C GLY A 459 -10.01 21.77 28.80
N LEU A 460 -9.55 20.59 28.38
CA LEU A 460 -8.36 20.44 27.54
C LEU A 460 -8.78 20.22 26.10
N ASN A 461 -8.33 21.07 25.18
CA ASN A 461 -8.60 20.91 23.76
C ASN A 461 -7.34 20.50 23.01
N VAL A 462 -7.52 19.68 21.97
CA VAL A 462 -6.43 19.05 21.23
C VAL A 462 -6.67 19.24 19.75
N LEU A 463 -5.62 19.66 19.04
CA LEU A 463 -5.57 19.71 17.59
C LEU A 463 -4.80 18.50 17.07
N LEU A 464 -5.42 17.76 16.16
CA LEU A 464 -4.84 16.60 15.51
C LEU A 464 -4.82 16.80 13.98
N GLU A 465 -3.70 16.47 13.36
CA GLU A 465 -3.52 16.42 11.90
C GLU A 465 -2.83 15.11 11.54
N VAL A 466 -3.30 14.43 10.50
CA VAL A 466 -2.59 13.27 9.93
C VAL A 466 -1.49 13.79 9.01
N ARG A 467 -0.26 13.30 9.20
CA ARG A 467 0.88 13.75 8.39
C ARG A 467 0.67 13.45 6.92
N ASN A 468 0.95 14.44 6.07
CA ASN A 468 0.88 14.33 4.61
C ASN A 468 -0.51 13.98 4.05
N LEU A 469 -1.58 14.14 4.85
CA LEU A 469 -2.94 13.94 4.37
C LEU A 469 -3.49 15.23 3.75
N PHE A 470 -3.44 15.32 2.41
CA PHE A 470 -3.86 16.50 1.67
C PHE A 470 -5.32 16.39 1.18
N PHE A 471 -6.28 16.61 2.09
CA PHE A 471 -7.70 16.44 1.79
C PHE A 471 -8.22 17.33 0.64
N THR A 472 -7.75 18.58 0.58
CA THR A 472 -8.18 19.54 -0.45
C THR A 472 -7.91 19.09 -1.89
N GLY A 473 -6.96 18.18 -2.12
CA GLY A 473 -6.72 17.59 -3.43
C GLY A 473 -7.79 16.57 -3.85
N TYR A 474 -8.37 15.85 -2.89
CA TYR A 474 -9.34 14.79 -3.14
C TYR A 474 -10.78 15.27 -3.11
N GLU A 475 -11.08 16.34 -2.36
CA GLU A 475 -12.43 16.89 -2.27
C GLU A 475 -13.07 17.15 -3.65
N PRO A 476 -12.40 17.80 -4.62
CA PRO A 476 -12.99 18.03 -5.94
C PRO A 476 -13.29 16.73 -6.70
N ILE A 477 -12.42 15.72 -6.54
CA ILE A 477 -12.57 14.41 -7.20
C ILE A 477 -13.77 13.68 -6.61
N LEU A 478 -13.86 13.60 -5.28
CA LEU A 478 -14.97 12.97 -4.58
C LEU A 478 -16.30 13.67 -4.91
N ARG A 479 -16.31 15.01 -4.94
CA ARG A 479 -17.50 15.79 -5.35
C ARG A 479 -17.87 15.57 -6.82
N ALA A 480 -16.90 15.41 -7.71
CA ALA A 480 -17.17 15.10 -9.11
C ALA A 480 -17.82 13.72 -9.26
N LEU A 481 -17.31 12.71 -8.55
CA LEU A 481 -17.92 11.37 -8.50
C LEU A 481 -19.36 11.41 -7.95
N GLN A 482 -19.62 12.25 -6.94
CA GLN A 482 -20.98 12.41 -6.38
C GLN A 482 -21.97 13.11 -7.29
N ARG A 483 -21.51 14.10 -8.07
CA ARG A 483 -22.42 14.94 -8.86
C ARG A 483 -23.08 14.21 -10.02
N ARG A 484 -22.64 12.98 -10.34
CA ARG A 484 -23.18 12.18 -11.44
C ARG A 484 -23.37 13.00 -12.72
N GLU A 485 -22.55 14.03 -12.95
CA GLU A 485 -22.61 14.76 -14.23
C GLU A 485 -22.27 13.71 -15.26
N ALA A 486 -23.31 13.28 -15.97
CA ALA A 486 -23.30 12.12 -16.81
C ALA A 486 -22.02 12.22 -17.62
N LEU A 487 -21.14 11.22 -17.48
CA LEU A 487 -20.21 10.94 -18.56
C LEU A 487 -21.04 11.08 -19.81
N SER A 488 -20.67 12.01 -20.70
CA SER A 488 -21.50 12.29 -21.87
C SER A 488 -21.91 10.94 -22.47
N PRO A 489 -23.14 10.76 -22.97
CA PRO A 489 -23.59 9.46 -23.48
C PRO A 489 -22.55 8.81 -24.42
N ARG A 490 -21.79 9.66 -25.14
CA ARG A 490 -20.56 9.31 -25.85
C ARG A 490 -19.47 8.65 -25.00
N LEU A 491 -19.00 9.28 -23.92
CA LEU A 491 -17.95 8.71 -23.07
C LEU A 491 -18.42 7.41 -22.38
N ALA A 492 -19.68 7.33 -21.96
CA ALA A 492 -20.27 6.10 -21.43
C ALA A 492 -20.28 4.99 -22.50
N SER A 493 -20.72 5.29 -23.72
CA SER A 493 -20.71 4.35 -24.85
C SER A 493 -19.30 3.91 -25.27
N CYS A 494 -18.31 4.79 -25.14
CA CYS A 494 -16.91 4.46 -25.46
C CYS A 494 -16.27 3.57 -24.40
N LEU A 495 -16.66 3.70 -23.12
CA LEU A 495 -16.06 2.98 -22.01
C LEU A 495 -16.75 1.65 -21.72
N TYR A 496 -18.06 1.58 -21.92
CA TYR A 496 -18.88 0.42 -21.52
C TYR A 496 -19.64 -0.24 -22.68
N GLY A 497 -19.51 0.29 -23.90
CA GLY A 497 -20.35 -0.11 -25.03
C GLY A 497 -21.73 0.53 -24.92
N GLY A 498 -22.23 1.11 -26.01
CA GLY A 498 -23.60 1.58 -26.05
C GLY A 498 -24.54 0.42 -26.36
N ASP A 499 -25.66 0.32 -25.62
CA ASP A 499 -26.85 -0.35 -26.14
C ASP A 499 -27.23 0.33 -27.46
N GLN A 500 -27.31 -0.44 -28.54
CA GLN A 500 -28.01 -0.04 -29.76
C GLN A 500 -29.51 -0.25 -29.59
#